data_AF-A0AAD7P768-F1
#
_entry.id   AF-A0AAD7P768-F1
#
_cell.length_a   1.000
_cell.length_b   1.000
_cell.length_c   1.000
_cell.angle_alpha   90.00
_cell.angle_beta   90.00
_cell.angle_gamma   90.00
#
_symmetry.space_group_name_H-M   'P 1'
#
loop_
_entity.id
_entity.type
_entity.pdbx_description
1 polymer ?
#
loop_
_entity_poly.entity_id
_entity_poly.type
_entity_poly.pdbx_seq_one_letter_code
_entity_poly.pdbx_strand_id
1 'polypeptide(L)'
;MLFPRENMIYRERHCPSEEEKLHCLIPAPKGYTTPFPWPKSRDYAHYANVPYKSLTVEKAVQNWVQFQGNVFQFPGGGTMFPQGADAYIDELASVIPIADGSVRTALDTGCGVASWGAYLLKRNVLTMSFAPKDNHKAQVQFALERGVPAVNWCSWHHYVFHTLLEPLIWPNVLDVSYHGLLMMVCTLWKLIEFLRPGGYWILSGPPINWKTYYKTWNRSKEDLQAEQRKIEQLAELLCWEKKYEKGDIAIWRKKLNAKSCQKKFANLCKSDEADDVWYKKMESCKTPFPEVATANEVAGGKLKKFPARLFAVPPLIAEGLVPGIKAESYQEDNEVWKKHVNAYKRINRLIGTTRYRNVMDMNAGLGGFAAALESQKSWVRRFFHITKDK
;
A
#
# COMPACT_ATOMS: atom_id res chain seq x y z
N MET A 1 23.00 8.63 26.05
CA MET A 1 22.03 8.26 24.99
C MET A 1 22.03 6.74 24.94
N LEU A 2 20.87 6.09 25.12
CA LEU A 2 20.77 4.63 25.28
C LEU A 2 20.93 3.85 23.96
N PHE A 3 20.80 4.50 22.80
CA PHE A 3 20.83 3.85 21.50
C PHE A 3 21.80 4.55 20.53
N PRO A 4 22.45 3.80 19.62
CA PRO A 4 23.39 4.35 18.64
C PRO A 4 22.72 5.32 17.65
N ARG A 5 23.53 6.21 17.05
CA ARG A 5 23.05 7.17 16.04
C ARG A 5 23.07 6.58 14.63
N GLU A 6 23.87 5.54 14.40
CA GLU A 6 23.90 4.76 13.18
C GLU A 6 22.48 4.29 12.85
N ASN A 7 22.11 4.37 11.57
CA ASN A 7 20.78 4.01 11.08
C ASN A 7 19.64 4.66 11.87
N MET A 8 19.87 5.79 12.54
CA MET A 8 18.86 6.49 13.34
C MET A 8 18.11 5.59 14.33
N ILE A 9 18.77 4.53 14.85
CA ILE A 9 18.17 3.54 15.74
C ILE A 9 17.50 4.23 16.94
N TYR A 10 18.10 5.30 17.45
CA TYR A 10 17.52 6.14 18.51
C TYR A 10 16.13 6.76 18.21
N ARG A 11 15.63 6.73 16.96
CA ARG A 11 14.29 7.17 16.57
C ARG A 11 13.28 6.02 16.42
N GLU A 12 13.73 4.78 16.53
CA GLU A 12 12.88 3.59 16.45
C GLU A 12 12.15 3.38 17.78
N ARG A 13 11.11 2.54 17.74
CA ARG A 13 10.47 2.07 18.98
C ARG A 13 11.25 0.84 19.44
N HIS A 14 11.78 0.91 20.65
CA HIS A 14 12.45 -0.23 21.27
C HIS A 14 11.45 -0.98 22.14
N CYS A 15 11.50 -2.31 22.05
CA CYS A 15 10.74 -3.15 22.98
C CYS A 15 11.30 -2.92 24.40
N PRO A 16 10.42 -2.86 25.41
CA PRO A 16 10.85 -2.81 26.80
C PRO A 16 11.69 -4.06 27.16
N SER A 17 12.58 -3.94 28.15
CA SER A 17 13.25 -5.11 28.73
C SER A 17 12.23 -6.08 29.34
N GLU A 18 12.63 -7.33 29.63
CA GLU A 18 11.73 -8.31 30.27
C GLU A 18 11.10 -7.77 31.57
N GLU A 19 11.87 -6.99 32.33
CA GLU A 19 11.43 -6.35 33.60
C GLU A 19 10.44 -5.19 33.37
N GLU A 20 10.52 -4.54 32.20
CA GLU A 20 9.65 -3.43 31.80
C GLU A 20 8.43 -3.87 30.97
N LYS A 21 8.32 -5.18 30.66
CA LYS A 21 7.21 -5.70 29.87
C LYS A 21 5.89 -5.51 30.61
N LEU A 22 4.96 -4.85 29.94
CA LEU A 22 3.61 -4.68 30.44
C LEU A 22 2.82 -5.96 30.23
N HIS A 23 2.36 -6.58 31.33
CA HIS A 23 1.45 -7.74 31.29
C HIS A 23 -0.03 -7.35 31.16
N CYS A 24 -0.32 -6.05 31.19
CA CYS A 24 -1.67 -5.51 31.12
C CYS A 24 -1.86 -4.72 29.82
N LEU A 25 -3.12 -4.62 29.38
CA LEU A 25 -3.50 -3.77 28.26
C LEU A 25 -3.19 -2.30 28.59
N ILE A 26 -2.51 -1.61 27.67
CA ILE A 26 -2.28 -0.16 27.80
C ILE A 26 -3.63 0.56 27.65
N PRO A 27 -4.08 1.35 28.63
CA PRO A 27 -5.34 2.08 28.54
C PRO A 27 -5.28 3.13 27.44
N ALA A 28 -6.43 3.45 26.87
CA ALA A 28 -6.54 4.54 25.91
C ALA A 28 -6.14 5.87 26.57
N PRO A 29 -5.52 6.82 25.83
CA PRO A 29 -5.19 8.13 26.36
C PRO A 29 -6.42 8.84 26.96
N LYS A 30 -6.21 9.66 28.00
CA LYS A 30 -7.30 10.42 28.62
C LYS A 30 -7.99 11.31 27.58
N GLY A 31 -9.31 11.18 27.46
CA GLY A 31 -10.11 11.92 26.47
C GLY A 31 -10.21 11.25 25.09
N TYR A 32 -9.54 10.11 24.87
CA TYR A 32 -9.70 9.33 23.65
C TYR A 32 -11.14 8.85 23.51
N THR A 33 -11.72 9.07 22.34
CA THR A 33 -13.10 8.73 22.00
C THR A 33 -13.11 7.55 21.03
N THR A 34 -14.12 6.68 21.14
CA THR A 34 -14.28 5.60 20.14
C THR A 34 -14.47 6.22 18.74
N PRO A 35 -13.72 5.78 17.70
CA PRO A 35 -13.94 6.24 16.34
C PRO A 35 -15.37 6.01 15.82
N PHE A 36 -15.81 6.80 14.85
CA PHE A 36 -17.10 6.57 14.21
C PHE A 36 -17.19 5.17 13.58
N PRO A 37 -18.38 4.57 13.46
CA PRO A 37 -18.54 3.35 12.67
C PRO A 37 -18.23 3.58 11.19
N TRP A 38 -17.62 2.61 10.52
CA TRP A 38 -17.52 2.62 9.05
C TRP A 38 -18.93 2.52 8.43
N PRO A 39 -19.28 3.28 7.38
CA PRO A 39 -18.40 4.16 6.58
C PRO A 39 -18.32 5.61 7.08
N LYS A 40 -19.03 6.00 8.16
CA LYS A 40 -18.98 7.38 8.67
C LYS A 40 -17.57 7.81 9.07
N SER A 41 -16.76 6.90 9.62
CA SER A 41 -15.35 7.19 9.92
C SER A 41 -14.52 7.56 8.70
N ARG A 42 -14.92 7.17 7.48
CA ARG A 42 -14.24 7.59 6.24
C ARG A 42 -14.14 9.11 6.16
N ASP A 43 -15.22 9.80 6.54
CA ASP A 43 -15.37 11.25 6.32
C ASP A 43 -15.22 12.04 7.62
N TYR A 44 -15.15 11.39 8.79
CA TYR A 44 -15.11 12.06 10.08
C TYR A 44 -14.13 11.40 11.05
N ALA A 45 -13.40 12.24 11.80
CA ALA A 45 -12.60 11.83 12.95
C ALA A 45 -12.84 12.77 14.13
N HIS A 46 -12.76 12.26 15.37
CA HIS A 46 -12.89 13.09 16.56
C HIS A 46 -11.66 13.98 16.75
N TYR A 47 -11.86 15.26 17.09
CA TYR A 47 -10.76 16.17 17.42
C TYR A 47 -9.93 15.66 18.60
N ALA A 48 -10.62 15.11 19.62
CA ALA A 48 -9.98 14.58 20.83
C ALA A 48 -8.97 13.45 20.53
N ASN A 49 -9.16 12.70 19.45
CA ASN A 49 -8.27 11.61 19.08
C ASN A 49 -7.03 12.10 18.34
N VAL A 50 -7.09 13.27 17.69
CA VAL A 50 -5.99 13.86 16.91
C VAL A 50 -5.95 15.38 17.14
N PRO A 51 -5.57 15.88 18.33
CA PRO A 51 -5.74 17.29 18.70
C PRO A 51 -4.68 18.22 18.06
N TYR A 52 -4.54 18.16 16.74
CA TYR A 52 -3.61 18.93 15.93
C TYR A 52 -4.37 19.74 14.87
N LYS A 53 -4.45 21.06 15.05
CA LYS A 53 -5.14 21.97 14.12
C LYS A 53 -4.26 22.45 12.96
N SER A 54 -2.94 22.31 13.05
CA SER A 54 -2.01 22.86 12.04
C SER A 54 -2.36 22.43 10.62
N LEU A 55 -2.67 21.14 10.43
CA LEU A 55 -3.03 20.60 9.11
C LEU A 55 -4.30 21.25 8.53
N THR A 56 -5.28 21.59 9.37
CA THR A 56 -6.51 22.28 8.92
C THR A 56 -6.28 23.71 8.48
N VAL A 57 -5.22 24.35 8.96
CA VAL A 57 -4.84 25.71 8.58
C VAL A 57 -3.95 25.69 7.33
N GLU A 58 -2.91 24.85 7.34
CA GLU A 58 -1.89 24.82 6.28
C GLU A 58 -2.39 24.20 4.97
N LYS A 59 -3.37 23.29 5.04
CA LYS A 59 -3.94 22.61 3.85
C LYS A 59 -5.41 22.97 3.61
N ALA A 60 -5.90 24.07 4.19
CA ALA A 60 -7.28 24.54 4.04
C ALA A 60 -7.69 24.69 2.56
N VAL A 61 -6.82 25.30 1.75
CA VAL A 61 -7.03 25.56 0.31
C VAL A 61 -7.21 24.27 -0.51
N GLN A 62 -6.64 23.15 -0.04
CA GLN A 62 -6.67 21.86 -0.74
C GLN A 62 -7.89 21.00 -0.35
N ASN A 63 -8.75 21.48 0.56
CA ASN A 63 -9.91 20.75 1.07
C ASN A 63 -9.56 19.33 1.59
N TRP A 64 -8.39 19.17 2.21
CA TRP A 64 -7.98 17.88 2.79
C TRP A 64 -8.77 17.54 4.05
N VAL A 65 -8.90 18.53 4.93
CA VAL A 65 -9.51 18.38 6.24
C VAL A 65 -10.11 19.71 6.67
N GLN A 66 -11.31 19.67 7.22
CA GLN A 66 -12.02 20.83 7.77
C GLN A 66 -12.27 20.59 9.25
N PHE A 67 -12.00 21.59 10.08
CA PHE A 67 -12.32 21.53 11.50
C PHE A 67 -13.74 22.05 11.74
N GLN A 68 -14.60 21.22 12.32
CA GLN A 68 -15.99 21.54 12.64
C GLN A 68 -16.26 21.25 14.12
N GLY A 69 -16.07 22.25 14.98
CA GLY A 69 -16.35 22.15 16.42
C GLY A 69 -15.48 21.11 17.13
N ASN A 70 -15.99 19.89 17.30
CA ASN A 70 -15.30 18.78 17.98
C ASN A 70 -14.91 17.63 17.03
N VAL A 71 -15.08 17.80 15.71
CA VAL A 71 -14.73 16.81 14.70
C VAL A 71 -13.90 17.41 13.57
N PHE A 72 -13.14 16.56 12.91
CA PHE A 72 -12.56 16.81 11.61
C PHE A 72 -13.43 16.17 10.53
N GLN A 73 -13.74 16.91 9.48
CA GLN A 73 -14.41 16.42 8.27
C GLN A 73 -13.39 16.27 7.14
N PHE A 74 -13.48 15.16 6.41
CA PHE A 74 -12.64 14.83 5.27
C PHE A 74 -13.52 14.74 4.03
N PRO A 75 -13.64 15.79 3.21
CA PRO A 75 -14.55 15.81 2.07
C PRO A 75 -14.04 14.98 0.87
N GLY A 76 -12.90 14.29 1.02
CA GLY A 76 -12.26 13.54 -0.05
C GLY A 76 -11.57 14.43 -1.08
N GLY A 77 -11.31 15.70 -0.74
CA GLY A 77 -10.61 16.68 -1.57
C GLY A 77 -9.09 16.56 -1.45
N GLY A 78 -8.40 17.07 -2.47
CA GLY A 78 -6.94 17.18 -2.48
C GLY A 78 -6.40 17.79 -3.76
N THR A 79 -5.12 18.12 -3.76
CA THR A 79 -4.45 18.83 -4.86
C THR A 79 -4.67 18.13 -6.20
N MET A 80 -4.69 16.80 -6.20
CA MET A 80 -4.86 15.98 -7.40
C MET A 80 -6.31 15.59 -7.69
N PHE A 81 -7.26 15.94 -6.82
CA PHE A 81 -8.67 15.58 -6.94
C PHE A 81 -9.55 16.79 -6.54
N PRO A 82 -9.52 17.87 -7.35
CA PRO A 82 -10.28 19.09 -7.08
C PRO A 82 -11.80 18.86 -7.12
N GLN A 83 -12.26 17.86 -7.88
CA GLN A 83 -13.66 17.42 -7.95
C GLN A 83 -13.99 16.29 -6.95
N GLY A 84 -13.05 15.97 -6.05
CA GLY A 84 -13.17 14.89 -5.07
C GLY A 84 -12.62 13.54 -5.57
N ALA A 85 -12.22 12.70 -4.61
CA ALA A 85 -11.60 11.40 -4.88
C ALA A 85 -12.53 10.42 -5.61
N ASP A 86 -13.86 10.50 -5.43
CA ASP A 86 -14.83 9.66 -6.14
C ASP A 86 -14.75 9.88 -7.66
N ALA A 87 -14.83 11.13 -8.13
CA ALA A 87 -14.76 11.48 -9.55
C ALA A 87 -13.42 11.07 -10.17
N TYR A 88 -12.32 11.24 -9.43
CA TYR A 88 -10.99 10.80 -9.84
C TYR A 88 -10.93 9.28 -10.05
N ILE A 89 -11.49 8.50 -9.10
CA ILE A 89 -11.53 7.03 -9.20
C ILE A 89 -12.43 6.59 -10.37
N ASP A 90 -13.52 7.30 -10.64
CA ASP A 90 -14.39 6.99 -11.77
C ASP A 90 -13.69 7.25 -13.12
N GLU A 91 -12.83 8.28 -13.21
CA GLU A 91 -11.96 8.46 -14.39
C GLU A 91 -10.95 7.31 -14.53
N LEU A 92 -10.32 6.87 -13.44
CA LEU A 92 -9.43 5.70 -13.47
C LEU A 92 -10.14 4.42 -13.90
N ALA A 93 -11.41 4.25 -13.50
CA ALA A 93 -12.23 3.08 -13.82
C ALA A 93 -12.54 2.95 -15.32
N SER A 94 -12.37 4.02 -16.10
CA SER A 94 -12.50 3.97 -17.57
C SER A 94 -11.38 3.15 -18.26
N VAL A 95 -10.26 2.97 -17.57
CA VAL A 95 -9.08 2.25 -18.09
C VAL A 95 -8.77 1.00 -17.26
N ILE A 96 -8.96 1.09 -15.94
CA ILE A 96 -8.62 0.04 -14.98
C ILE A 96 -9.91 -0.69 -14.58
N PRO A 97 -9.96 -2.04 -14.65
CA PRO A 97 -11.13 -2.80 -14.25
C PRO A 97 -11.24 -2.90 -12.72
N ILE A 98 -11.58 -1.79 -12.07
CA ILE A 98 -11.66 -1.67 -10.60
C ILE A 98 -12.83 -2.51 -10.06
N ALA A 99 -13.97 -2.50 -10.75
CA ALA A 99 -15.21 -3.12 -10.28
C ALA A 99 -15.28 -4.65 -10.45
N ASP A 100 -14.47 -5.24 -11.32
CA ASP A 100 -14.62 -6.66 -11.69
C ASP A 100 -13.92 -7.65 -10.74
N GLY A 101 -13.25 -7.14 -9.69
CA GLY A 101 -12.50 -7.94 -8.73
C GLY A 101 -11.11 -8.37 -9.21
N SER A 102 -10.65 -7.91 -10.37
CA SER A 102 -9.27 -8.10 -10.84
C SER A 102 -8.28 -7.31 -9.98
N VAL A 103 -8.68 -6.08 -9.60
CA VAL A 103 -7.99 -5.20 -8.65
C VAL A 103 -8.60 -5.37 -7.27
N ARG A 104 -7.82 -5.85 -6.32
CA ARG A 104 -8.17 -6.01 -4.90
C ARG A 104 -7.30 -5.15 -3.99
N THR A 105 -6.02 -4.95 -4.31
CA THR A 105 -5.11 -4.16 -3.47
C THR A 105 -4.46 -3.02 -4.24
N ALA A 106 -4.23 -1.92 -3.53
CA ALA A 106 -3.56 -0.75 -4.07
C ALA A 106 -2.50 -0.21 -3.11
N LEU A 107 -1.48 0.41 -3.68
CA LEU A 107 -0.44 1.12 -2.97
C LEU A 107 -0.60 2.62 -3.24
N ASP A 108 -0.67 3.42 -2.19
CA ASP A 108 -0.90 4.86 -2.28
C ASP A 108 0.29 5.60 -1.67
N THR A 109 1.13 6.19 -2.52
CA THR A 109 2.34 6.89 -2.10
C THR A 109 2.15 8.40 -2.20
N GLY A 110 2.58 9.12 -1.16
CA GLY A 110 2.28 10.55 -1.03
C GLY A 110 0.84 10.82 -0.61
N CYS A 111 0.24 9.87 0.13
CA CYS A 111 -1.20 9.82 0.39
C CYS A 111 -1.76 10.95 1.26
N GLY A 112 -0.89 11.71 1.95
CA GLY A 112 -1.30 12.70 2.96
C GLY A 112 -2.22 12.07 4.00
N VAL A 113 -3.49 12.49 4.03
CA VAL A 113 -4.54 11.95 4.91
C VAL A 113 -5.24 10.68 4.39
N ALA A 114 -4.71 10.04 3.33
CA ALA A 114 -5.21 8.81 2.73
C ALA A 114 -6.61 8.93 2.07
N SER A 115 -6.94 10.09 1.50
CA SER A 115 -8.24 10.32 0.84
C SER A 115 -8.50 9.35 -0.32
N TRP A 116 -7.51 9.13 -1.19
CA TRP A 116 -7.66 8.19 -2.31
C TRP A 116 -7.90 6.75 -1.81
N GLY A 117 -7.09 6.28 -0.86
CA GLY A 117 -7.28 4.97 -0.23
C GLY A 117 -8.63 4.80 0.46
N ALA A 118 -9.12 5.84 1.15
CA ALA A 118 -10.42 5.82 1.81
C ALA A 118 -11.61 5.63 0.84
N TYR A 119 -11.51 6.23 -0.36
CA TYR A 119 -12.56 6.14 -1.38
C TYR A 119 -12.41 4.91 -2.28
N LEU A 120 -11.21 4.37 -2.44
CA LEU A 120 -11.00 3.06 -3.06
C LEU A 120 -11.58 1.91 -2.24
N LEU A 121 -11.55 2.01 -0.91
CA LEU A 121 -12.23 1.06 -0.02
C LEU A 121 -13.74 0.97 -0.30
N LYS A 122 -14.38 2.09 -0.67
CA LYS A 122 -15.78 2.11 -1.13
C LYS A 122 -15.99 1.26 -2.40
N ARG A 123 -14.95 1.10 -3.24
CA ARG A 123 -14.92 0.23 -4.43
C ARG A 123 -14.37 -1.17 -4.14
N ASN A 124 -14.30 -1.58 -2.86
CA ASN A 124 -13.77 -2.88 -2.44
C ASN A 124 -12.28 -3.10 -2.81
N VAL A 125 -11.51 -2.03 -2.93
CA VAL A 125 -10.05 -2.07 -3.12
C VAL A 125 -9.37 -1.68 -1.80
N LEU A 126 -8.55 -2.59 -1.26
CA LEU A 126 -7.80 -2.39 -0.02
C LEU A 126 -6.52 -1.63 -0.35
N THR A 127 -6.45 -0.39 0.10
CA THR A 127 -5.31 0.48 -0.17
C THR A 127 -4.42 0.57 1.06
N MET A 128 -3.11 0.38 0.89
CA MET A 128 -2.11 0.74 1.89
C MET A 128 -1.53 2.11 1.56
N SER A 129 -1.77 3.08 2.44
CA SER A 129 -1.37 4.47 2.25
C SER A 129 -0.07 4.79 2.99
N PHE A 130 0.91 5.32 2.24
CA PHE A 130 2.24 5.69 2.70
C PHE A 130 2.34 7.21 2.78
N ALA A 131 2.33 7.72 4.01
CA ALA A 131 2.43 9.15 4.27
C ALA A 131 3.88 9.50 4.63
N PRO A 132 4.45 10.57 4.06
CA PRO A 132 5.77 11.04 4.48
C PRO A 132 5.72 11.46 5.95
N LYS A 133 6.81 11.22 6.68
CA LYS A 133 7.02 11.81 8.01
C LYS A 133 7.33 13.31 7.85
N ASP A 134 6.29 14.11 7.66
CA ASP A 134 6.37 15.56 7.47
C ASP A 134 6.22 16.31 8.81
N ASN A 135 6.47 17.63 8.80
CA ASN A 135 6.34 18.55 9.93
C ASN A 135 4.90 18.61 10.49
N HIS A 136 3.91 18.25 9.68
CA HIS A 136 2.48 18.27 10.00
C HIS A 136 2.01 17.04 10.80
N LYS A 137 2.77 16.64 11.83
CA LYS A 137 2.52 15.51 12.75
C LYS A 137 1.03 15.08 12.78
N ALA A 138 0.77 13.80 12.45
CA ALA A 138 -0.53 13.08 12.55
C ALA A 138 -1.20 12.60 11.23
N GLN A 139 -0.58 12.72 10.05
CA GLN A 139 -1.19 12.22 8.79
C GLN A 139 -1.64 10.75 8.84
N VAL A 140 -0.76 9.84 9.28
CA VAL A 140 -1.10 8.41 9.45
C VAL A 140 -2.13 8.21 10.56
N GLN A 141 -2.08 9.01 11.62
CA GLN A 141 -3.05 8.93 12.70
C GLN A 141 -4.45 9.30 12.19
N PHE A 142 -4.59 10.37 11.39
CA PHE A 142 -5.86 10.70 10.73
C PHE A 142 -6.39 9.55 9.89
N ALA A 143 -5.54 8.92 9.07
CA ALA A 143 -5.95 7.77 8.26
C ALA A 143 -6.42 6.59 9.13
N LEU A 144 -5.69 6.25 10.20
CA LEU A 144 -6.03 5.14 11.10
C LEU A 144 -7.32 5.39 11.91
N GLU A 145 -7.52 6.62 12.39
CA GLU A 145 -8.73 7.05 13.11
C GLU A 145 -9.97 7.00 12.21
N ARG A 146 -9.77 7.17 10.89
CA ARG A 146 -10.82 7.01 9.88
C ARG A 146 -11.06 5.55 9.47
N GLY A 147 -10.20 4.63 9.91
CA GLY A 147 -10.28 3.20 9.57
C GLY A 147 -9.65 2.86 8.21
N VAL A 148 -8.68 3.65 7.77
CA VAL A 148 -7.94 3.50 6.50
C VAL A 148 -6.54 2.94 6.79
N PRO A 149 -6.07 1.89 6.10
CA PRO A 149 -4.73 1.36 6.28
C PRO A 149 -3.66 2.38 5.91
N ALA A 150 -2.84 2.79 6.88
CA ALA A 150 -1.73 3.69 6.61
C ALA A 150 -0.47 3.40 7.44
N VAL A 151 0.69 3.69 6.85
CA VAL A 151 2.02 3.53 7.46
C VAL A 151 2.84 4.78 7.18
N ASN A 152 3.68 5.18 8.15
CA ASN A 152 4.61 6.29 7.95
C ASN A 152 5.77 5.81 7.07
N TRP A 153 6.03 6.55 6.00
CA TRP A 153 7.19 6.34 5.15
C TRP A 153 8.35 7.23 5.61
N CYS A 154 9.47 6.61 5.99
CA CYS A 154 10.71 7.32 6.29
C CYS A 154 11.64 7.20 5.09
N SER A 155 11.79 8.29 4.33
CA SER A 155 12.58 8.36 3.09
C SER A 155 14.08 8.10 3.25
N TRP A 156 14.60 8.21 4.47
CA TRP A 156 16.04 8.07 4.76
C TRP A 156 16.47 6.62 4.89
N HIS A 157 15.53 5.75 5.25
CA HIS A 157 15.74 4.33 5.34
C HIS A 157 15.19 3.70 4.09
N HIS A 158 16.07 3.50 3.12
CA HIS A 158 15.86 2.59 2.00
C HIS A 158 15.52 1.13 2.42
N TYR A 159 15.24 0.88 3.70
CA TYR A 159 15.28 -0.42 4.37
C TYR A 159 13.90 -1.01 4.66
N VAL A 160 12.83 -0.20 4.77
CA VAL A 160 11.52 -0.68 5.25
C VAL A 160 10.63 -1.24 4.12
N PHE A 161 10.94 -0.95 2.85
CA PHE A 161 10.07 -1.41 1.75
C PHE A 161 10.18 -2.91 1.47
N HIS A 162 11.37 -3.51 1.65
CA HIS A 162 11.53 -4.94 1.45
C HIS A 162 10.90 -5.77 2.58
N THR A 163 10.79 -5.23 3.79
CA THR A 163 10.29 -5.99 4.96
C THR A 163 8.77 -6.00 5.06
N LEU A 164 8.11 -4.96 4.54
CA LEU A 164 6.65 -4.93 4.44
C LEU A 164 6.12 -5.81 3.30
N LEU A 165 7.01 -6.26 2.41
CA LEU A 165 6.72 -7.01 1.19
C LEU A 165 7.80 -8.08 1.01
N GLU A 166 7.74 -9.14 1.83
CA GLU A 166 8.64 -10.28 1.68
C GLU A 166 8.64 -10.80 0.21
N PRO A 167 9.82 -10.96 -0.42
CA PRO A 167 9.93 -11.33 -1.81
C PRO A 167 9.45 -12.76 -2.15
N LEU A 168 9.21 -13.64 -1.18
CA LEU A 168 8.78 -15.01 -1.45
C LEU A 168 7.24 -15.17 -1.61
N ILE A 169 6.43 -14.20 -1.18
CA ILE A 169 4.95 -14.30 -1.23
C ILE A 169 4.29 -13.10 -1.94
N TRP A 170 5.03 -12.00 -2.17
CA TRP A 170 4.42 -10.71 -2.51
C TRP A 170 4.67 -10.07 -3.88
N PRO A 171 5.52 -10.56 -4.81
CA PRO A 171 5.59 -9.99 -6.16
C PRO A 171 4.26 -10.04 -6.95
N ASN A 172 3.20 -10.65 -6.41
CA ASN A 172 1.95 -10.92 -7.11
C ASN A 172 0.68 -10.32 -6.46
N VAL A 173 0.80 -9.53 -5.39
CA VAL A 173 -0.38 -9.09 -4.62
C VAL A 173 -0.88 -7.70 -5.02
N LEU A 174 0.02 -6.76 -5.34
CA LEU A 174 -0.32 -5.38 -5.63
C LEU A 174 -0.87 -5.21 -7.05
N ASP A 175 -2.08 -4.68 -7.17
CA ASP A 175 -2.76 -4.53 -8.45
C ASP A 175 -2.62 -3.12 -9.04
N VAL A 176 -2.49 -2.10 -8.19
CA VAL A 176 -2.37 -0.68 -8.57
C VAL A 176 -1.36 0.04 -7.66
N SER A 177 -0.52 0.92 -8.21
CA SER A 177 0.26 1.90 -7.44
C SER A 177 -0.06 3.33 -7.89
N TYR A 178 -0.38 4.20 -6.94
CA TYR A 178 -0.61 5.64 -7.13
C TYR A 178 0.51 6.47 -6.52
N HIS A 179 0.93 7.51 -7.23
CA HIS A 179 1.94 8.46 -6.77
C HIS A 179 1.40 9.89 -6.88
N GLY A 180 1.31 10.56 -5.73
CA GLY A 180 1.08 12.00 -5.64
C GLY A 180 2.38 12.74 -5.30
N LEU A 181 2.82 13.61 -6.21
CA LEU A 181 3.57 14.86 -6.00
C LEU A 181 4.50 14.93 -4.76
N LEU A 182 5.51 14.05 -4.64
CA LEU A 182 6.85 14.30 -4.04
C LEU A 182 7.68 13.01 -3.90
N MET A 183 7.94 12.27 -4.99
CA MET A 183 8.88 11.15 -4.92
C MET A 183 10.00 11.30 -5.93
N MET A 184 11.23 11.38 -5.41
CA MET A 184 12.47 11.29 -6.20
C MET A 184 12.42 10.04 -7.08
N VAL A 185 12.90 10.20 -8.32
CA VAL A 185 12.99 9.18 -9.37
C VAL A 185 13.60 7.85 -8.86
N CYS A 186 14.50 7.90 -7.87
CA CYS A 186 15.13 6.72 -7.27
C CYS A 186 14.14 5.82 -6.49
N THR A 187 13.15 6.39 -5.81
CA THR A 187 12.12 5.61 -5.09
C THR A 187 11.02 5.09 -6.01
N LEU A 188 10.78 5.77 -7.14
CA LEU A 188 9.83 5.33 -8.15
C LEU A 188 10.20 3.94 -8.66
N TRP A 189 11.47 3.75 -9.06
CA TRP A 189 12.00 2.52 -9.64
C TRP A 189 11.57 1.24 -8.91
N LYS A 190 11.74 1.19 -7.58
CA LYS A 190 11.41 0.00 -6.81
C LYS A 190 9.90 -0.22 -6.71
N LEU A 191 9.12 0.84 -6.53
CA LEU A 191 7.67 0.77 -6.38
C LEU A 191 7.00 0.15 -7.62
N ILE A 192 7.46 0.49 -8.82
CA ILE A 192 6.99 -0.12 -10.07
C ILE A 192 7.58 -1.52 -10.31
N GLU A 193 8.65 -1.90 -9.64
CA GLU A 193 9.18 -3.25 -9.75
C GLU A 193 8.30 -4.28 -9.03
N PHE A 194 7.78 -3.95 -7.85
CA PHE A 194 6.96 -4.83 -7.00
C PHE A 194 5.53 -5.09 -7.51
N LEU A 195 5.05 -4.33 -8.49
CA LEU A 195 3.73 -4.56 -9.05
C LEU A 195 3.69 -5.87 -9.83
N ARG A 196 2.61 -6.62 -9.67
CA ARG A 196 2.45 -7.91 -10.36
C ARG A 196 2.41 -7.73 -11.88
N PRO A 197 2.75 -8.76 -12.67
CA PRO A 197 2.52 -8.74 -14.11
C PRO A 197 1.06 -8.45 -14.45
N GLY A 198 0.82 -7.52 -15.37
CA GLY A 198 -0.52 -7.03 -15.70
C GLY A 198 -1.13 -6.00 -14.73
N GLY A 199 -0.43 -5.64 -13.65
CA GLY A 199 -0.81 -4.56 -12.73
C GLY A 199 -0.69 -3.16 -13.35
N TYR A 200 -1.24 -2.16 -12.66
CA TYR A 200 -1.31 -0.78 -13.14
C TYR A 200 -0.48 0.17 -12.29
N TRP A 201 0.13 1.13 -12.94
CA TRP A 201 0.84 2.22 -12.29
C TRP A 201 0.22 3.54 -12.74
N ILE A 202 -0.14 4.37 -11.77
CA ILE A 202 -0.78 5.66 -11.96
C ILE A 202 0.20 6.72 -11.44
N LEU A 203 0.58 7.63 -12.33
CA LEU A 203 1.32 8.84 -11.97
C LEU A 203 0.35 10.01 -12.09
N SER A 204 0.20 10.76 -10.98
CA SER A 204 -0.63 11.96 -10.98
C SER A 204 0.13 13.19 -10.51
N GLY A 205 0.15 14.21 -11.35
CA GLY A 205 0.89 15.46 -11.14
C GLY A 205 2.17 15.55 -11.96
N PRO A 206 3.10 16.44 -11.60
CA PRO A 206 4.29 16.71 -12.41
C PRO A 206 5.12 15.43 -12.62
N PRO A 207 5.68 15.24 -13.83
CA PRO A 207 5.65 16.16 -14.96
C PRO A 207 4.40 16.02 -15.87
N ILE A 208 3.45 15.11 -15.59
CA ILE A 208 2.26 14.91 -16.44
C ILE A 208 1.44 16.20 -16.51
N ASN A 209 0.98 16.58 -17.71
CA ASN A 209 0.29 17.85 -17.98
C ASN A 209 1.16 19.12 -17.83
N TRP A 210 2.48 19.00 -17.96
CA TRP A 210 3.39 20.16 -17.91
C TRP A 210 3.03 21.27 -18.91
N LYS A 211 2.43 20.93 -20.06
CA LYS A 211 1.99 21.91 -21.07
C LYS A 211 1.02 22.95 -20.49
N THR A 212 0.21 22.54 -19.53
CA THR A 212 -0.80 23.38 -18.86
C THR A 212 -0.23 24.06 -17.62
N TYR A 213 0.54 23.33 -16.80
CA TYR A 213 0.88 23.75 -15.44
C TYR A 213 2.33 24.19 -15.21
N TYR A 214 3.20 24.23 -16.23
CA TYR A 214 4.61 24.62 -16.06
C TYR A 214 4.80 25.96 -15.33
N LYS A 215 3.93 26.96 -15.62
CA LYS A 215 3.94 28.26 -14.94
C LYS A 215 3.61 28.13 -13.46
N THR A 216 2.58 27.36 -13.13
CA THR A 216 2.13 27.14 -11.74
C THR A 216 3.19 26.44 -10.90
N TRP A 217 3.96 25.52 -11.50
CA TRP A 217 5.03 24.81 -10.81
C TRP A 217 6.35 25.60 -10.76
N ASN A 218 6.42 26.78 -11.38
CA ASN A 218 7.63 27.59 -11.48
C ASN A 218 8.83 26.78 -12.04
N ARG A 219 8.58 25.97 -13.09
CA ARG A 219 9.58 25.13 -13.76
C ARG A 219 9.56 25.36 -15.27
N SER A 220 10.70 25.15 -15.92
CA SER A 220 10.80 25.28 -17.38
C SER A 220 10.06 24.14 -18.09
N LYS A 221 9.62 24.39 -19.33
CA LYS A 221 8.96 23.36 -20.15
C LYS A 221 9.94 22.25 -20.51
N GLU A 222 11.18 22.63 -20.77
CA GLU A 222 12.29 21.77 -21.16
C GLU A 222 12.62 20.78 -20.05
N ASP A 223 12.69 21.26 -18.80
CA ASP A 223 12.96 20.40 -17.63
C ASP A 223 11.85 19.38 -17.42
N LEU A 224 10.59 19.82 -17.47
CA LEU A 224 9.43 18.94 -17.25
C LEU A 224 9.29 17.93 -18.38
N GLN A 225 9.52 18.35 -19.63
CA GLN A 225 9.52 17.45 -20.77
C GLN A 225 10.64 16.42 -20.67
N ALA A 226 11.86 16.84 -20.29
CA ALA A 226 12.98 15.95 -20.09
C ALA A 226 12.71 14.94 -18.95
N GLU A 227 12.08 15.39 -17.86
CA GLU A 227 11.67 14.54 -16.75
C GLU A 227 10.61 13.51 -17.19
N GLN A 228 9.57 13.91 -17.91
CA GLN A 228 8.57 12.99 -18.43
C GLN A 228 9.19 11.96 -19.37
N ARG A 229 10.09 12.39 -20.27
CA ARG A 229 10.80 11.46 -21.18
C ARG A 229 11.65 10.45 -20.41
N LYS A 230 12.36 10.88 -19.37
CA LYS A 230 13.15 9.96 -18.51
C LYS A 230 12.25 8.93 -17.85
N ILE A 231 11.09 9.36 -17.33
CA ILE A 231 10.12 8.46 -16.71
C ILE A 231 9.58 7.43 -17.72
N GLU A 232 9.21 7.88 -18.92
CA GLU A 232 8.68 6.99 -19.98
C GLU A 232 9.73 5.99 -20.47
N GLN A 233 10.98 6.43 -20.65
CA GLN A 233 12.10 5.55 -20.99
C GLN A 233 12.35 4.50 -19.90
N LEU A 234 12.29 4.91 -18.63
CA LEU A 234 12.45 4.02 -17.49
C LEU A 234 11.34 2.97 -17.42
N ALA A 235 10.09 3.41 -17.61
CA ALA A 235 8.92 2.54 -17.67
C ALA A 235 9.07 1.50 -18.78
N GLU A 236 9.50 1.92 -19.97
CA GLU A 236 9.73 1.02 -21.10
C GLU A 236 10.83 -0.03 -20.81
N LEU A 237 11.96 0.38 -20.21
CA LEU A 237 13.03 -0.53 -19.77
C LEU A 237 12.55 -1.56 -18.72
N LEU A 238 11.59 -1.15 -17.89
CA LEU A 238 10.95 -1.99 -16.89
C LEU A 238 9.78 -2.81 -17.43
N CYS A 239 9.56 -2.83 -18.75
CA CYS A 239 8.46 -3.56 -19.39
C CYS A 239 7.07 -3.04 -18.99
N TRP A 240 6.92 -1.72 -18.92
CA TRP A 240 5.64 -1.04 -18.74
C TRP A 240 5.18 -0.42 -20.05
N GLU A 241 3.87 -0.50 -20.29
CA GLU A 241 3.24 0.09 -21.46
C GLU A 241 2.28 1.19 -21.02
N LYS A 242 2.43 2.39 -21.58
CA LYS A 242 1.51 3.50 -21.34
C LYS A 242 0.17 3.23 -22.01
N LYS A 243 -0.92 3.27 -21.24
CA LYS A 243 -2.29 2.97 -21.69
C LYS A 243 -3.18 4.21 -21.76
N TYR A 244 -2.87 5.23 -20.97
CA TYR A 244 -3.71 6.41 -20.85
C TYR A 244 -2.87 7.61 -20.44
N GLU A 245 -3.19 8.78 -21.00
CA GLU A 245 -2.75 10.08 -20.52
C GLU A 245 -3.84 11.10 -20.80
N LYS A 246 -4.37 11.73 -19.76
CA LYS A 246 -5.34 12.82 -19.88
C LYS A 246 -5.25 13.70 -18.65
N GLY A 247 -5.25 15.02 -18.87
CA GLY A 247 -5.08 15.97 -17.78
C GLY A 247 -3.86 15.61 -16.94
N ASP A 248 -4.02 15.58 -15.63
CA ASP A 248 -2.95 15.30 -14.66
C ASP A 248 -2.73 13.80 -14.38
N ILE A 249 -3.22 12.92 -15.25
CA ILE A 249 -3.20 11.46 -15.05
C ILE A 249 -2.47 10.79 -16.20
N ALA A 250 -1.51 9.94 -15.88
CA ALA A 250 -0.97 8.95 -16.81
C ALA A 250 -1.00 7.56 -16.17
N ILE A 251 -1.39 6.56 -16.98
CA ILE A 251 -1.55 5.17 -16.54
C ILE A 251 -0.68 4.27 -17.41
N TRP A 252 0.13 3.44 -16.75
CA TRP A 252 0.87 2.37 -17.38
C TRP A 252 0.37 1.01 -16.88
N ARG A 253 0.55 -0.01 -17.72
CA ARG A 253 0.28 -1.41 -17.39
C ARG A 253 1.55 -2.22 -17.54
N LYS A 254 1.89 -3.00 -16.52
CA LYS A 254 3.03 -3.92 -16.57
C LYS A 254 2.73 -5.01 -17.59
N LYS A 255 3.71 -5.35 -18.43
CA LYS A 255 3.61 -6.48 -19.33
C LYS A 255 3.41 -7.79 -18.56
N LEU A 256 2.81 -8.79 -19.21
CA LEU A 256 2.45 -10.06 -18.56
C LEU A 256 3.66 -10.96 -18.29
N ASN A 257 4.73 -10.80 -19.07
CA ASN A 257 5.95 -11.58 -18.97
C ASN A 257 7.12 -10.89 -19.69
N ALA A 258 8.34 -11.42 -19.48
CA ALA A 258 9.54 -10.93 -20.13
C ALA A 258 9.55 -11.12 -21.67
N LYS A 259 8.90 -12.17 -22.20
CA LYS A 259 8.84 -12.44 -23.66
C LYS A 259 8.10 -11.33 -24.43
N SER A 260 7.13 -10.69 -23.78
CA SER A 260 6.39 -9.54 -24.33
C SER A 260 7.10 -8.18 -24.18
N CYS A 261 8.35 -8.18 -23.69
CA CYS A 261 9.15 -6.99 -23.47
C CYS A 261 10.32 -6.93 -24.45
N GLN A 262 10.41 -5.85 -25.23
CA GLN A 262 11.40 -5.71 -26.30
C GLN A 262 12.80 -5.35 -25.80
N LYS A 263 12.92 -4.60 -24.69
CA LYS A 263 14.20 -4.12 -24.17
C LYS A 263 14.71 -5.00 -23.02
N LYS A 264 15.91 -5.55 -23.19
CA LYS A 264 16.61 -6.31 -22.14
C LYS A 264 17.35 -5.33 -21.22
N PHE A 265 17.04 -5.39 -19.93
CA PHE A 265 17.78 -4.65 -18.91
C PHE A 265 19.03 -5.46 -18.53
N ALA A 266 20.20 -4.85 -18.56
CA ALA A 266 21.48 -5.56 -18.43
C ALA A 266 21.79 -6.03 -16.99
N ASN A 267 21.32 -5.30 -15.97
CA ASN A 267 21.63 -5.59 -14.57
C ASN A 267 20.47 -6.30 -13.88
N LEU A 268 20.54 -7.62 -13.76
CA LEU A 268 19.60 -8.43 -12.97
C LEU A 268 20.08 -8.55 -11.52
N CYS A 269 19.14 -8.54 -10.57
CA CYS A 269 19.47 -8.72 -9.15
C CYS A 269 19.96 -10.15 -8.90
N LYS A 270 21.00 -10.30 -8.08
CA LYS A 270 21.45 -11.62 -7.60
C LYS A 270 20.55 -12.08 -6.45
N SER A 271 20.14 -13.34 -6.48
CA SER A 271 19.12 -13.92 -5.61
C SER A 271 19.71 -14.52 -4.32
N ASP A 272 20.76 -13.91 -3.76
CA ASP A 272 21.59 -14.65 -2.80
C ASP A 272 21.00 -14.70 -1.38
N GLU A 273 19.94 -13.94 -1.06
CA GLU A 273 19.11 -14.11 0.15
C GLU A 273 17.88 -13.20 0.09
N ALA A 274 16.72 -13.79 -0.24
CA ALA A 274 15.46 -13.06 -0.39
C ALA A 274 14.95 -12.50 0.97
N ASP A 275 15.32 -13.14 2.09
CA ASP A 275 14.72 -12.88 3.41
C ASP A 275 15.59 -11.96 4.29
N ASP A 276 16.88 -11.78 3.99
CA ASP A 276 17.74 -10.85 4.72
C ASP A 276 17.73 -9.46 4.08
N VAL A 277 16.64 -8.73 4.32
CA VAL A 277 16.38 -7.44 3.69
C VAL A 277 16.55 -6.24 4.63
N TRP A 278 16.74 -6.50 5.93
CA TRP A 278 16.83 -5.47 6.94
C TRP A 278 18.23 -4.83 6.94
N TYR A 279 18.30 -3.49 6.90
CA TYR A 279 19.54 -2.72 6.82
C TYR A 279 20.45 -2.99 5.60
N LYS A 280 19.97 -3.67 4.54
CA LYS A 280 20.71 -3.80 3.25
C LYS A 280 20.51 -2.60 2.33
N LYS A 281 21.62 -2.09 1.77
CA LYS A 281 21.58 -0.99 0.80
C LYS A 281 20.91 -1.48 -0.48
N MET A 282 20.07 -0.63 -1.06
CA MET A 282 19.39 -0.94 -2.31
C MET A 282 20.37 -1.03 -3.48
N GLU A 283 20.30 -2.13 -4.21
CA GLU A 283 21.01 -2.29 -5.49
C GLU A 283 20.20 -1.72 -6.66
N SER A 284 20.89 -1.20 -7.66
CA SER A 284 20.32 -0.70 -8.92
C SER A 284 20.23 -1.84 -9.95
N CYS A 285 19.40 -2.83 -9.64
CA CYS A 285 19.20 -4.03 -10.45
C CYS A 285 17.70 -4.28 -10.66
N LYS A 286 17.37 -5.14 -11.62
CA LYS A 286 15.99 -5.54 -11.93
C LYS A 286 15.75 -7.00 -11.52
N THR A 287 14.68 -7.26 -10.81
CA THR A 287 14.19 -8.59 -10.47
C THR A 287 13.64 -9.24 -11.74
N PRO A 288 14.11 -10.45 -12.10
CA PRO A 288 13.61 -11.14 -13.29
C PRO A 288 12.13 -11.51 -13.13
N PHE A 289 11.41 -11.57 -14.26
CA PHE A 289 10.10 -12.20 -14.27
C PHE A 289 10.28 -13.72 -14.04
N PRO A 290 9.36 -14.37 -13.33
CA PRO A 290 9.23 -15.83 -13.41
C PRO A 290 9.18 -16.29 -14.87
N GLU A 291 9.81 -17.43 -15.14
CA GLU A 291 9.82 -18.01 -16.48
C GLU A 291 8.42 -18.41 -16.94
N VAL A 292 8.16 -18.29 -18.24
CA VAL A 292 6.87 -18.65 -18.85
C VAL A 292 7.09 -19.42 -20.14
N ALA A 293 6.20 -20.37 -20.43
CA ALA A 293 6.23 -21.15 -21.66
C ALA A 293 5.85 -20.29 -22.86
N THR A 294 4.81 -19.45 -22.73
CA THR A 294 4.25 -18.67 -23.86
C THR A 294 4.24 -17.16 -23.62
N ALA A 295 4.13 -16.37 -24.70
CA ALA A 295 4.04 -14.91 -24.61
C ALA A 295 2.70 -14.40 -24.05
N ASN A 296 1.66 -15.24 -23.98
CA ASN A 296 0.35 -14.89 -23.44
C ASN A 296 0.17 -15.27 -21.96
N GLU A 297 1.13 -16.01 -21.41
CA GLU A 297 1.10 -16.47 -20.03
C GLU A 297 1.46 -15.35 -19.06
N VAL A 298 0.80 -15.34 -17.90
CA VAL A 298 1.09 -14.39 -16.83
C VAL A 298 2.21 -14.97 -15.99
N ALA A 299 3.36 -14.30 -15.96
CA ALA A 299 4.47 -14.70 -15.10
C ALA A 299 4.03 -14.74 -13.62
N GLY A 300 4.36 -15.83 -12.92
CA GLY A 300 3.88 -16.07 -11.55
C GLY A 300 2.42 -16.56 -11.47
N GLY A 301 1.81 -16.91 -12.62
CA GLY A 301 0.51 -17.53 -12.73
C GLY A 301 -0.68 -16.58 -12.66
N LYS A 302 -1.80 -16.99 -13.29
CA LYS A 302 -3.02 -16.19 -13.33
C LYS A 302 -3.82 -16.34 -12.03
N LEU A 303 -4.00 -15.23 -11.31
CA LEU A 303 -4.82 -15.19 -10.10
C LEU A 303 -6.32 -15.19 -10.41
N LYS A 304 -7.11 -15.83 -9.53
CA LYS A 304 -8.57 -15.71 -9.54
C LYS A 304 -9.00 -14.27 -9.21
N LYS A 305 -10.18 -13.86 -9.69
CA LYS A 305 -10.78 -12.58 -9.32
C LYS A 305 -11.30 -12.64 -7.87
N PHE A 306 -11.31 -11.50 -7.20
CA PHE A 306 -11.94 -11.38 -5.89
C PHE A 306 -13.48 -11.51 -6.03
N PRO A 307 -14.19 -12.17 -5.09
CA PRO A 307 -13.73 -12.73 -3.81
C PRO A 307 -13.15 -14.15 -3.88
N ALA A 308 -13.28 -14.86 -5.01
CA ALA A 308 -12.80 -16.25 -5.13
C ALA A 308 -11.29 -16.39 -4.83
N ARG A 309 -10.50 -15.33 -5.04
CA ARG A 309 -9.07 -15.26 -4.68
C ARG A 309 -8.79 -15.55 -3.20
N LEU A 310 -9.71 -15.26 -2.28
CA LEU A 310 -9.48 -15.37 -0.83
C LEU A 310 -9.06 -16.77 -0.37
N PHE A 311 -9.61 -17.81 -1.00
CA PHE A 311 -9.38 -19.21 -0.62
C PHE A 311 -8.78 -20.03 -1.77
N ALA A 312 -8.42 -19.37 -2.88
CA ALA A 312 -7.78 -20.05 -4.00
C ALA A 312 -6.30 -20.27 -3.69
N VAL A 313 -5.81 -21.48 -3.93
CA VAL A 313 -4.38 -21.80 -3.82
C VAL A 313 -3.58 -20.85 -4.74
N PRO A 314 -2.62 -20.07 -4.21
CA PRO A 314 -1.76 -19.22 -5.03
C PRO A 314 -1.00 -20.04 -6.09
N PRO A 315 -0.80 -19.52 -7.32
CA PRO A 315 -0.11 -20.26 -8.38
C PRO A 315 1.29 -20.74 -8.00
N LEU A 316 2.06 -19.91 -7.30
CA LEU A 316 3.41 -20.27 -6.81
C LEU A 316 3.39 -21.52 -5.89
N ILE A 317 2.36 -21.67 -5.06
CA ILE A 317 2.18 -22.84 -4.19
C ILE A 317 1.72 -24.03 -5.03
N ALA A 318 0.79 -23.82 -5.97
CA ALA A 318 0.31 -24.87 -6.87
C ALA A 318 1.42 -25.43 -7.78
N GLU A 319 2.39 -24.59 -8.15
CA GLU A 319 3.57 -24.94 -8.96
C GLU A 319 4.72 -25.53 -8.12
N GLY A 320 4.58 -25.58 -6.78
CA GLY A 320 5.61 -26.14 -5.89
C GLY A 320 6.86 -25.27 -5.74
N LEU A 321 6.78 -23.98 -6.08
CA LEU A 321 7.90 -23.03 -6.02
C LEU A 321 8.16 -22.49 -4.60
N VAL A 322 7.27 -22.78 -3.65
CA VAL A 322 7.41 -22.38 -2.25
C VAL A 322 7.90 -23.56 -1.42
N PRO A 323 9.16 -23.55 -0.93
CA PRO A 323 9.71 -24.65 -0.16
C PRO A 323 8.87 -24.95 1.09
N GLY A 324 8.57 -26.23 1.33
CA GLY A 324 7.87 -26.68 2.54
C GLY A 324 6.36 -26.44 2.57
N ILE A 325 5.76 -25.79 1.56
CA ILE A 325 4.32 -25.51 1.51
C ILE A 325 3.70 -26.21 0.29
N LYS A 326 2.70 -27.06 0.53
CA LYS A 326 1.94 -27.76 -0.52
C LYS A 326 0.54 -27.15 -0.67
N ALA A 327 -0.12 -27.47 -1.79
CA ALA A 327 -1.48 -27.03 -2.03
C ALA A 327 -2.46 -27.57 -0.97
N GLU A 328 -2.26 -28.80 -0.53
CA GLU A 328 -3.07 -29.45 0.50
C GLU A 328 -2.91 -28.75 1.85
N SER A 329 -1.67 -28.44 2.27
CA SER A 329 -1.40 -27.76 3.54
C SER A 329 -1.97 -26.33 3.55
N TYR A 330 -1.97 -25.64 2.40
CA TYR A 330 -2.63 -24.34 2.27
C TYR A 330 -4.16 -24.44 2.43
N GLN A 331 -4.79 -25.49 1.89
CA GLN A 331 -6.23 -25.71 2.05
C GLN A 331 -6.59 -26.08 3.49
N GLU A 332 -5.79 -26.91 4.14
CA GLU A 332 -5.95 -27.26 5.56
C GLU A 332 -5.84 -26.02 6.46
N ASP A 333 -4.85 -25.15 6.25
CA ASP A 333 -4.70 -23.88 6.98
C ASP A 333 -5.97 -23.01 6.87
N ASN A 334 -6.52 -22.88 5.65
CA ASN A 334 -7.75 -22.13 5.44
C ASN A 334 -8.95 -22.70 6.22
N GLU A 335 -9.11 -24.03 6.23
CA GLU A 335 -10.20 -24.68 6.97
C GLU A 335 -10.03 -24.54 8.50
N VAL A 336 -8.80 -24.64 8.98
CA VAL A 336 -8.48 -24.39 10.40
C VAL A 336 -8.81 -22.94 10.79
N TRP A 337 -8.38 -21.96 10.00
CA TRP A 337 -8.67 -20.55 10.29
C TRP A 337 -10.16 -20.21 10.21
N LYS A 338 -10.92 -20.80 9.30
CA LYS A 338 -12.39 -20.66 9.29
C LYS A 338 -12.99 -21.14 10.62
N LYS A 339 -12.57 -22.30 11.12
CA LYS A 339 -13.03 -22.84 12.41
C LYS A 339 -12.66 -21.91 13.57
N HIS A 340 -11.40 -21.45 13.62
CA HIS A 340 -10.91 -20.55 14.67
C HIS A 340 -11.64 -19.20 14.68
N VAL A 341 -11.76 -18.53 13.52
CA VAL A 341 -12.48 -17.25 13.43
C VAL A 341 -13.95 -17.40 13.82
N ASN A 342 -14.59 -18.53 13.49
CA ASN A 342 -15.95 -18.82 13.95
C ASN A 342 -16.05 -19.06 15.46
N ALA A 343 -15.03 -19.66 16.09
CA ALA A 343 -14.94 -19.75 17.54
C ALA A 343 -14.76 -18.35 18.17
N TYR A 344 -13.86 -17.53 17.62
CA TYR A 344 -13.63 -16.16 18.09
C TYR A 344 -14.87 -15.30 18.02
N LYS A 345 -15.65 -15.38 16.93
CA LYS A 345 -16.93 -14.66 16.79
C LYS A 345 -17.99 -15.08 17.81
N ARG A 346 -17.96 -16.35 18.28
CA ARG A 346 -18.88 -16.83 19.33
C ARG A 346 -18.56 -16.24 20.70
N ILE A 347 -17.28 -16.11 21.03
CA ILE A 347 -16.80 -15.53 22.28
C ILE A 347 -16.91 -14.01 22.25
N ASN A 348 -16.44 -13.40 21.17
CA ASN A 348 -16.47 -11.96 20.96
C ASN A 348 -17.38 -11.61 19.78
N ARG A 349 -18.66 -11.38 20.10
CA ARG A 349 -19.71 -11.04 19.13
C ARG A 349 -19.49 -9.69 18.41
N LEU A 350 -18.52 -8.89 18.85
CA LEU A 350 -18.15 -7.64 18.20
C LEU A 350 -17.29 -7.88 16.94
N ILE A 351 -16.66 -9.05 16.80
CA ILE A 351 -15.94 -9.44 15.59
C ILE A 351 -16.93 -9.59 14.42
N GLY A 352 -16.71 -8.85 13.33
CA GLY A 352 -17.65 -8.75 12.21
C GLY A 352 -18.65 -7.60 12.31
N THR A 353 -18.64 -6.86 13.42
CA THR A 353 -19.32 -5.55 13.52
C THR A 353 -18.37 -4.42 13.10
N THR A 354 -18.85 -3.18 13.08
CA THR A 354 -18.02 -1.99 12.83
C THR A 354 -17.11 -1.60 14.01
N ARG A 355 -17.20 -2.31 15.15
CA ARG A 355 -16.40 -2.00 16.35
C ARG A 355 -14.91 -2.26 16.13
N TYR A 356 -14.56 -3.35 15.44
CA TYR A 356 -13.17 -3.71 15.13
C TYR A 356 -12.91 -3.55 13.64
N ARG A 357 -12.62 -2.31 13.23
CA ARG A 357 -12.27 -2.01 11.85
C ARG A 357 -10.83 -2.38 11.51
N ASN A 358 -9.89 -1.98 12.36
CA ASN A 358 -8.46 -2.19 12.16
C ASN A 358 -8.04 -3.43 12.97
N VAL A 359 -7.68 -4.52 12.30
CA VAL A 359 -7.21 -5.75 12.94
C VAL A 359 -5.76 -5.98 12.56
N MET A 360 -4.94 -6.36 13.54
CA MET A 360 -3.53 -6.67 13.34
C MET A 360 -3.32 -8.15 13.56
N ASP A 361 -2.83 -8.83 12.53
CA ASP A 361 -2.41 -10.21 12.56
C ASP A 361 -0.89 -10.25 12.72
N MET A 362 -0.45 -10.57 13.94
CA MET A 362 0.95 -10.59 14.31
C MET A 362 1.68 -11.85 13.85
N ASN A 363 0.93 -12.89 13.42
CA ASN A 363 1.50 -14.14 12.95
C ASN A 363 0.77 -14.59 11.68
N ALA A 364 1.02 -13.85 10.60
CA ALA A 364 0.19 -13.93 9.41
C ALA A 364 0.27 -15.26 8.66
N GLY A 365 1.36 -16.04 8.81
CA GLY A 365 1.54 -17.32 8.13
C GLY A 365 1.19 -17.26 6.64
N LEU A 366 0.26 -18.11 6.20
CA LEU A 366 -0.23 -18.15 4.81
C LEU A 366 -1.35 -17.13 4.52
N GLY A 367 -1.76 -16.35 5.50
CA GLY A 367 -2.82 -15.35 5.42
C GLY A 367 -4.23 -15.89 5.66
N GLY A 368 -4.38 -17.14 6.12
CA GLY A 368 -5.69 -17.78 6.35
C GLY A 368 -6.57 -17.03 7.36
N PHE A 369 -6.00 -16.44 8.41
CA PHE A 369 -6.75 -15.60 9.37
C PHE A 369 -7.38 -14.39 8.69
N ALA A 370 -6.59 -13.65 7.89
CA ALA A 370 -7.09 -12.48 7.15
C ALA A 370 -8.18 -12.87 6.14
N ALA A 371 -8.01 -14.00 5.44
CA ALA A 371 -9.01 -14.51 4.51
C ALA A 371 -10.31 -14.92 5.20
N ALA A 372 -10.23 -15.61 6.35
CA ALA A 372 -11.38 -16.04 7.14
C ALA A 372 -12.11 -14.89 7.84
N LEU A 373 -11.40 -13.80 8.17
CA LEU A 373 -11.98 -12.60 8.79
C LEU A 373 -12.51 -11.59 7.77
N GLU A 374 -12.25 -11.79 6.48
CA GLU A 374 -12.53 -10.79 5.44
C GLU A 374 -13.96 -10.25 5.50
N SER A 375 -14.07 -8.91 5.45
CA SER A 375 -15.33 -8.20 5.58
C SER A 375 -15.21 -6.78 5.06
N GLN A 376 -16.29 -6.21 4.53
CA GLN A 376 -16.31 -4.78 4.22
C GLN A 376 -16.22 -3.89 5.47
N LYS A 377 -16.48 -4.45 6.67
CA LYS A 377 -16.49 -3.73 7.95
C LYS A 377 -15.15 -3.72 8.65
N SER A 378 -14.20 -4.57 8.26
CA SER A 378 -12.89 -4.74 8.91
C SER A 378 -11.79 -4.99 7.89
N TRP A 379 -10.55 -4.73 8.23
CA TRP A 379 -9.40 -5.09 7.42
C TRP A 379 -8.29 -5.59 8.33
N VAL A 380 -7.47 -6.47 7.78
CA VAL A 380 -6.39 -7.12 8.53
C VAL A 380 -5.05 -6.63 8.00
N ARG A 381 -4.24 -6.04 8.88
CA ARG A 381 -2.82 -5.82 8.65
C ARG A 381 -2.08 -7.09 9.01
N ARG A 382 -1.34 -7.64 8.06
CA ARG A 382 -0.46 -8.78 8.30
C ARG A 382 0.93 -8.30 8.70
N PHE A 383 1.50 -8.95 9.69
CA PHE A 383 2.90 -8.85 10.06
C PHE A 383 3.54 -10.23 9.95
N PHE A 384 4.76 -10.25 9.43
CA PHE A 384 5.61 -11.42 9.36
C PHE A 384 6.76 -11.20 10.33
N HIS A 385 7.01 -12.20 11.18
CA HIS A 385 8.14 -12.19 12.09
C HIS A 385 9.37 -12.65 11.34
N ILE A 386 10.31 -11.75 11.09
CA ILE A 386 11.67 -12.13 10.68
C ILE A 386 12.47 -12.31 11.97
N THR A 387 12.46 -13.52 12.52
CA THR A 387 13.43 -13.89 13.55
C THR A 387 14.77 -14.12 12.85
N LYS A 388 15.70 -13.18 13.03
CA LYS A 388 17.11 -13.54 12.93
C LYS A 388 17.40 -14.44 14.13
N ASP A 389 17.32 -15.75 13.93
CA ASP A 389 18.01 -16.67 14.83
C ASP A 389 19.47 -16.20 14.86
N LYS A 390 19.92 -15.76 16.03
CA LYS A 390 21.28 -15.30 16.26
C LYS A 390 22.22 -16.46 16.42
#